data_AF-A0A7S1U559-F1
#
_entry.id   AF-A0A7S1U559-F1
#
_cell.length_a   1.000
_cell.length_b   1.000
_cell.length_c   1.000
_cell.angle_alpha   90.00
_cell.angle_beta   90.00
_cell.angle_gamma   90.00
#
_symmetry.space_group_name_H-M   'P 1'
#
loop_
_entity.id
_entity.type
_entity.pdbx_description
1 polymer ?
#
loop_
_entity_poly.entity_id
_entity_poly.type
_entity_poly.pdbx_seq_one_letter_code
_entity_poly.pdbx_strand_id
1 'polypeptide(L)'
;RRLQDGDEKEAAAATAAEEEATAVELTEVQRFLVGFQELRSGDAFDGEQLNELRTVEDVVTVLGLAPMIALSAYTAITGNCDYPSYAVAGLLALGTGVAHCALAYRTPRDWRAPRLGEGRTIYEFSGCYLLAFGWLLERMNPAFPAALEVADFPMCVALTAVVLYGFVVPAVVKADLVAANEPGYEGRLQPSTPEYQAESQMFLTGNVVVNVLGALFLPFAWTLAFRGTEWWERVQALHPSQAAFMGLSVLVAITGDDLGAFSFRVFEKRAIRTAFGLVTAGIVFNFLFLITPEIIFNTLYSSGVSEVGFYWE
;
A
#
# COMPACT_ATOMS: atom_id res chain seq x y z
N ARG A 1 -42.42 23.27 -29.06
CA ARG A 1 -42.46 22.71 -27.69
C ARG A 1 -42.51 21.19 -27.75
N ARG A 2 -43.66 20.49 -27.89
CA ARG A 2 -43.66 19.00 -27.94
C ARG A 2 -42.82 18.34 -29.05
N LEU A 3 -42.60 19.01 -30.18
CA LEU A 3 -41.71 18.52 -31.25
C LEU A 3 -40.23 18.83 -30.99
N GLN A 4 -39.93 19.93 -30.28
CA GLN A 4 -38.56 20.27 -29.85
C GLN A 4 -38.08 19.36 -28.72
N ASP A 5 -38.97 19.00 -27.79
CA ASP A 5 -38.66 18.06 -26.70
C ASP A 5 -38.38 16.63 -27.20
N GLY A 6 -38.84 16.29 -28.41
CA GLY A 6 -38.57 15.02 -29.08
C GLY A 6 -37.18 14.99 -29.71
N ASP A 7 -36.86 16.03 -30.49
CA ASP A 7 -35.55 16.19 -31.14
C ASP A 7 -34.41 16.34 -30.11
N GLU A 8 -34.63 17.02 -28.98
CA GLU A 8 -33.64 17.13 -27.90
C GLU A 8 -33.41 15.80 -27.17
N LYS A 9 -34.45 14.96 -27.02
CA LYS A 9 -34.32 13.62 -26.44
C LYS A 9 -33.64 12.63 -27.39
N GLU A 10 -33.92 12.72 -28.68
CA GLU A 10 -33.30 11.89 -29.71
C GLU A 10 -31.84 12.28 -29.90
N ALA A 11 -31.52 13.58 -29.87
CA ALA A 11 -30.14 14.07 -29.88
C ALA A 11 -29.38 13.65 -28.61
N ALA A 12 -29.96 13.80 -27.42
CA ALA A 12 -29.32 13.37 -26.17
C ALA A 12 -29.12 11.84 -26.11
N ALA A 13 -30.06 11.05 -26.65
CA ALA A 13 -29.92 9.60 -26.74
C ALA A 13 -28.89 9.18 -27.80
N ALA A 14 -28.77 9.91 -28.91
CA ALA A 14 -27.74 9.68 -29.91
C ALA A 14 -26.35 10.04 -29.40
N THR A 15 -26.20 11.16 -28.68
CA THR A 15 -24.92 11.54 -28.04
C THR A 15 -24.54 10.56 -26.93
N ALA A 16 -25.51 10.11 -26.11
CA ALA A 16 -25.27 9.09 -25.10
C ALA A 16 -24.88 7.74 -25.75
N ALA A 17 -25.52 7.36 -26.85
CA ALA A 17 -25.16 6.15 -27.61
C ALA A 17 -23.81 6.29 -28.34
N GLU A 18 -23.40 7.49 -28.74
CA GLU A 18 -22.07 7.76 -29.30
C GLU A 18 -20.98 7.75 -28.22
N GLU A 19 -21.25 8.30 -27.02
CA GLU A 19 -20.38 8.21 -25.84
C GLU A 19 -20.26 6.76 -25.34
N GLU A 20 -21.36 6.00 -25.34
CA GLU A 20 -21.39 4.57 -24.98
C GLU A 20 -20.71 3.69 -26.06
N ALA A 21 -20.73 4.12 -27.34
CA ALA A 21 -20.02 3.46 -28.44
C ALA A 21 -18.54 3.85 -28.58
N THR A 22 -18.08 4.89 -27.87
CA THR A 22 -16.67 5.35 -27.88
C THR A 22 -15.99 5.31 -26.51
N ALA A 23 -16.59 4.65 -25.52
CA ALA A 23 -15.88 4.18 -24.34
C ALA A 23 -14.91 3.07 -24.76
N VAL A 24 -13.81 3.46 -25.42
CA VAL A 24 -12.69 2.56 -25.71
C VAL A 24 -12.25 2.02 -24.36
N GLU A 25 -12.45 0.72 -24.15
CA GLU A 25 -12.06 0.04 -22.93
C GLU A 25 -10.54 0.19 -22.79
N LEU A 26 -10.11 1.12 -21.93
CA LEU A 26 -8.70 1.41 -21.74
C LEU A 26 -8.04 0.19 -21.10
N THR A 27 -6.90 -0.24 -21.64
CA THR A 27 -6.02 -1.23 -21.00
C THR A 27 -5.46 -0.70 -19.68
N GLU A 28 -5.00 -1.57 -18.77
CA GLU A 28 -4.38 -1.16 -17.49
C GLU A 28 -3.20 -0.19 -17.71
N VAL A 29 -2.40 -0.40 -18.76
CA VAL A 29 -1.28 0.48 -19.13
C VAL A 29 -1.77 1.86 -19.57
N GLN A 30 -2.84 1.92 -20.37
CA GLN A 30 -3.41 3.19 -20.80
C GLN A 30 -4.02 3.96 -19.61
N ARG A 31 -4.71 3.26 -18.70
CA ARG A 31 -5.24 3.86 -17.46
C ARG A 31 -4.13 4.47 -16.60
N PHE A 32 -3.00 3.76 -16.46
CA PHE A 32 -1.81 4.28 -15.78
C PHE A 32 -1.23 5.53 -16.47
N LEU A 33 -1.13 5.52 -17.81
CA LEU A 33 -0.62 6.67 -18.56
C LEU A 33 -1.53 7.90 -18.45
N VAL A 34 -2.85 7.72 -18.44
CA VAL A 34 -3.83 8.78 -18.20
C VAL A 34 -3.64 9.38 -16.81
N GLY A 35 -3.64 8.55 -15.76
CA GLY A 35 -3.43 9.02 -14.39
C GLY A 35 -2.08 9.73 -14.21
N PHE A 36 -1.03 9.28 -14.92
CA PHE A 36 0.28 9.93 -14.89
C PHE A 36 0.26 11.31 -15.53
N GLN A 37 -0.46 11.47 -16.64
CA GLN A 37 -0.63 12.78 -17.28
C GLN A 37 -1.40 13.74 -16.38
N GLU A 38 -2.48 13.29 -15.74
CA GLU A 38 -3.29 14.10 -14.82
C GLU A 38 -2.48 14.56 -13.60
N LEU A 39 -1.63 13.69 -13.04
CA LEU A 39 -0.72 14.06 -11.96
C LEU A 39 0.31 15.10 -12.42
N ARG A 40 0.84 14.94 -13.64
CA ARG A 40 1.84 15.85 -14.20
C ARG A 40 1.27 17.22 -14.53
N SER A 41 0.03 17.30 -15.03
CA SER A 41 -0.64 18.57 -15.33
C SER A 41 -1.18 19.27 -14.08
N GLY A 42 -1.29 18.54 -12.96
CA GLY A 42 -1.91 19.02 -11.72
C GLY A 42 -3.43 18.89 -11.71
N ASP A 43 -4.03 18.39 -12.80
CA ASP A 43 -5.49 18.24 -12.93
C ASP A 43 -6.05 17.16 -12.00
N ALA A 44 -5.20 16.19 -11.61
CA ALA A 44 -5.54 15.18 -10.62
C ALA A 44 -5.77 15.76 -9.23
N PHE A 45 -5.24 16.96 -8.90
CA PHE A 45 -5.16 17.45 -7.54
C PHE A 45 -6.02 18.70 -7.28
N ASP A 46 -6.80 18.66 -6.21
CA ASP A 46 -7.55 19.80 -5.68
C ASP A 46 -6.97 20.26 -4.35
N GLY A 47 -6.10 21.28 -4.42
CA GLY A 47 -5.43 21.82 -3.24
C GLY A 47 -6.36 22.49 -2.23
N GLU A 48 -7.58 22.90 -2.61
CA GLU A 48 -8.52 23.54 -1.70
C GLU A 48 -9.06 22.53 -0.66
N GLN A 49 -9.18 21.26 -1.07
CA GLN A 49 -9.66 20.15 -0.24
C GLN A 49 -8.63 19.65 0.78
N LEU A 50 -7.36 20.03 0.66
CA LEU A 50 -6.33 19.69 1.66
C LEU A 50 -6.66 20.22 3.06
N ASN A 51 -7.45 21.29 3.15
CA ASN A 51 -7.89 21.83 4.43
C ASN A 51 -8.78 20.87 5.22
N GLU A 52 -9.34 19.85 4.57
CA GLU A 52 -10.14 18.81 5.21
C GLU A 52 -9.29 17.69 5.86
N LEU A 53 -7.98 17.62 5.57
CA LEU A 53 -7.03 16.66 6.13
C LEU A 53 -6.42 17.15 7.46
N ARG A 54 -7.28 17.57 8.40
CA ARG A 54 -6.86 18.15 9.70
C ARG A 54 -7.38 17.38 10.90
N THR A 55 -7.75 16.13 10.73
CA THR A 55 -8.16 15.29 11.88
C THR A 55 -6.93 14.85 12.68
N VAL A 56 -7.16 14.36 13.90
CA VAL A 56 -6.08 13.80 14.74
C VAL A 56 -5.42 12.62 14.03
N GLU A 57 -6.21 11.83 13.31
CA GLU A 57 -5.73 10.68 12.56
C GLU A 57 -4.85 11.09 11.37
N ASP A 58 -5.19 12.17 10.66
CA ASP A 58 -4.34 12.73 9.59
C ASP A 58 -2.98 13.17 10.14
N VAL A 59 -3.00 13.83 11.31
CA VAL A 59 -1.79 14.28 11.99
C VAL A 59 -0.95 13.08 12.42
N VAL A 60 -1.57 12.03 12.97
CA VAL A 60 -0.86 10.80 13.37
C VAL A 60 -0.24 10.12 12.16
N THR A 61 -0.97 9.96 11.06
CA THR A 61 -0.45 9.37 9.82
C THR A 61 0.74 10.19 9.29
N VAL A 62 0.62 11.52 9.15
CA VAL A 62 1.72 12.37 8.65
C VAL A 62 2.93 12.36 9.60
N LEU A 63 2.70 12.42 10.91
CA LEU A 63 3.76 12.36 11.93
C LEU A 63 4.40 10.97 12.04
N GLY A 64 3.69 9.90 11.69
CA GLY A 64 4.25 8.57 11.54
C GLY A 64 5.09 8.47 10.27
N LEU A 65 4.56 8.97 9.15
CA LEU A 65 5.16 8.84 7.82
C LEU A 65 6.49 9.59 7.68
N ALA A 66 6.55 10.85 8.13
CA ALA A 66 7.71 11.70 7.91
C ALA A 66 9.01 11.17 8.55
N PRO A 67 9.01 10.71 9.82
CA PRO A 67 10.17 10.05 10.41
C PRO A 67 10.57 8.76 9.71
N MET A 68 9.60 7.94 9.27
CA MET A 68 9.89 6.69 8.55
C MET A 68 10.53 6.96 7.19
N ILE A 69 10.04 7.96 6.43
CA ILE A 69 10.68 8.41 5.18
C ILE A 69 12.11 8.92 5.43
N ALA A 70 12.28 9.77 6.45
CA ALA A 70 13.59 10.33 6.79
C ALA A 70 14.59 9.23 7.17
N LEU A 71 14.13 8.23 7.93
CA LEU A 71 14.95 7.10 8.34
C LEU A 71 15.27 6.15 7.19
N SER A 72 14.32 5.87 6.30
CA SER A 72 14.56 5.11 5.07
C SER A 72 15.62 5.80 4.21
N ALA A 73 15.53 7.11 4.03
CA ALA A 73 16.53 7.89 3.29
C ALA A 73 17.90 7.87 3.98
N TYR A 74 17.94 8.08 5.31
CA TYR A 74 19.18 8.02 6.08
C TYR A 74 19.85 6.64 5.98
N THR A 75 19.07 5.57 6.14
CA THR A 75 19.54 4.19 6.04
C THR A 75 20.03 3.88 4.63
N ALA A 76 19.32 4.31 3.59
CA ALA A 76 19.73 4.11 2.20
C ALA A 76 21.06 4.81 1.87
N ILE A 77 21.27 6.01 2.41
CA ILE A 77 22.47 6.84 2.14
C ILE A 77 23.68 6.35 2.94
N THR A 78 23.48 6.03 4.21
CA THR A 78 24.58 5.73 5.14
C THR A 78 24.86 4.23 5.29
N GLY A 79 23.88 3.39 4.95
CA GLY A 79 23.79 1.97 5.31
C GLY A 79 23.89 1.70 6.81
N ASN A 80 23.72 2.72 7.64
CA ASN A 80 23.68 2.55 9.09
C ASN A 80 22.25 2.29 9.53
N CYS A 81 22.11 1.29 10.38
CA CYS A 81 20.87 0.94 11.05
C CYS A 81 21.07 1.13 12.54
N ASP A 82 20.66 2.27 13.06
CA ASP A 82 20.74 2.52 14.49
C ASP A 82 19.45 2.06 15.18
N TYR A 83 19.61 1.20 16.18
CA TYR A 83 18.50 0.63 16.93
C TYR A 83 17.51 1.66 17.51
N PRO A 84 17.95 2.83 18.01
CA PRO A 84 17.02 3.85 18.47
C PRO A 84 16.06 4.30 17.37
N SER A 85 16.51 4.44 16.14
CA SER A 85 15.63 4.86 15.05
C SER A 85 14.67 3.76 14.62
N TYR A 86 15.07 2.49 14.64
CA TYR A 86 14.15 1.38 14.39
C TYR A 86 13.11 1.23 15.49
N ALA A 87 13.47 1.49 16.75
CA ALA A 87 12.50 1.56 17.84
C ALA A 87 11.52 2.73 17.67
N VAL A 88 12.01 3.89 17.23
CA VAL A 88 11.11 5.02 16.94
C VAL A 88 10.18 4.67 15.79
N ALA A 89 10.70 4.10 14.70
CA ALA A 89 9.90 3.71 13.55
C ALA A 89 8.91 2.57 13.86
N GLY A 90 9.30 1.58 14.66
CA GLY A 90 8.45 0.50 15.14
C GLY A 90 7.30 1.04 15.98
N LEU A 91 7.58 1.89 16.97
CA LEU A 91 6.56 2.56 17.78
C LEU A 91 5.63 3.45 16.94
N LEU A 92 6.16 4.19 15.96
CA LEU A 92 5.34 5.00 15.05
C LEU A 92 4.45 4.12 14.18
N ALA A 93 4.97 3.04 13.60
CA ALA A 93 4.19 2.08 12.82
C ALA A 93 3.09 1.44 13.67
N LEU A 94 3.38 1.06 14.91
CA LEU A 94 2.39 0.54 15.86
C LEU A 94 1.30 1.59 16.16
N GLY A 95 1.70 2.83 16.43
CA GLY A 95 0.79 3.95 16.69
C GLY A 95 -0.12 4.26 15.51
N THR A 96 0.44 4.35 14.30
CA THR A 96 -0.32 4.55 13.06
C THR A 96 -1.23 3.35 12.77
N GLY A 97 -0.75 2.12 13.02
CA GLY A 97 -1.56 0.91 12.87
C GLY A 97 -2.81 0.92 13.76
N VAL A 98 -2.67 1.34 15.02
CA VAL A 98 -3.83 1.55 15.92
C VAL A 98 -4.76 2.65 15.38
N ALA A 99 -4.22 3.75 14.86
CA ALA A 99 -5.03 4.81 14.26
C ALA A 99 -5.82 4.31 13.04
N HIS A 100 -5.20 3.50 12.17
CA HIS A 100 -5.87 2.88 11.02
C HIS A 100 -6.96 1.90 11.46
N CYS A 101 -6.71 1.05 12.45
CA CYS A 101 -7.76 0.21 13.04
C CYS A 101 -8.93 1.05 13.61
N ALA A 102 -8.65 2.20 14.23
CA ALA A 102 -9.68 3.10 14.74
C ALA A 102 -10.49 3.76 13.61
N LEU A 103 -9.83 4.14 12.50
CA LEU A 103 -10.50 4.64 11.30
C LEU A 103 -11.40 3.58 10.69
N ALA A 104 -10.89 2.36 10.50
CA ALA A 104 -11.65 1.21 10.04
C ALA A 104 -12.95 0.99 10.84
N TYR A 105 -12.87 1.08 12.17
CA TYR A 105 -14.04 0.93 13.03
C TYR A 105 -15.09 2.04 12.83
N ARG A 106 -14.65 3.25 12.48
CA ARG A 106 -15.52 4.42 12.25
C ARG A 106 -16.03 4.52 10.81
N THR A 107 -15.34 3.90 9.86
CA THR A 107 -15.75 3.87 8.44
C THR A 107 -16.90 2.89 8.26
N PRO A 108 -18.08 3.33 7.76
CA PRO A 108 -19.18 2.43 7.47
C PRO A 108 -18.79 1.39 6.43
N ARG A 109 -19.40 0.21 6.49
CA ARG A 109 -19.21 -0.79 5.44
C ARG A 109 -19.93 -0.39 4.15
N ASP A 110 -19.23 -0.45 3.02
CA ASP A 110 -19.84 -0.40 1.68
C ASP A 110 -19.80 -1.78 1.04
N TRP A 111 -20.89 -2.52 1.19
CA TRP A 111 -21.03 -3.87 0.66
C TRP A 111 -21.04 -3.96 -0.87
N ARG A 112 -21.12 -2.82 -1.56
CA ARG A 112 -21.04 -2.73 -3.03
C ARG A 112 -19.60 -2.69 -3.51
N ALA A 113 -18.65 -2.33 -2.63
CA ALA A 113 -17.25 -2.28 -2.94
C ALA A 113 -16.61 -3.68 -2.87
N PRO A 114 -15.71 -4.03 -3.80
CA PRO A 114 -15.04 -5.32 -3.78
C PRO A 114 -14.03 -5.37 -2.62
N ARG A 115 -14.44 -5.83 -1.43
CA ARG A 115 -13.62 -6.04 -0.20
C ARG A 115 -12.41 -5.11 -0.07
N LEU A 116 -11.23 -5.50 -0.54
CA LEU A 116 -10.03 -4.67 -0.39
C LEU A 116 -10.10 -3.33 -1.13
N GLY A 117 -11.04 -3.12 -2.07
CA GLY A 117 -11.39 -1.80 -2.62
C GLY A 117 -12.41 -1.00 -1.78
N GLU A 118 -12.85 -1.53 -0.64
CA GLU A 118 -13.71 -0.86 0.34
C GLU A 118 -12.84 -0.08 1.34
N GLY A 119 -13.15 1.21 1.56
CA GLY A 119 -12.37 2.06 2.46
C GLY A 119 -12.17 1.48 3.86
N ARG A 120 -13.19 0.87 4.46
CA ARG A 120 -13.03 0.19 5.75
C ARG A 120 -12.00 -0.93 5.71
N THR A 121 -12.09 -1.80 4.72
CA THR A 121 -11.17 -2.95 4.60
C THR A 121 -9.74 -2.49 4.30
N ILE A 122 -9.55 -1.37 3.58
CA ILE A 122 -8.24 -0.74 3.38
C ILE A 122 -7.63 -0.35 4.72
N TYR A 123 -8.38 0.37 5.57
CA TYR A 123 -7.89 0.75 6.90
C TYR A 123 -7.70 -0.45 7.85
N GLU A 124 -8.56 -1.49 7.78
CA GLU A 124 -8.40 -2.71 8.58
C GLU A 124 -7.11 -3.44 8.18
N PHE A 125 -6.89 -3.60 6.87
CA PHE A 125 -5.72 -4.24 6.32
C PHE A 125 -4.44 -3.47 6.67
N SER A 126 -4.41 -2.17 6.39
CA SER A 126 -3.25 -1.32 6.68
C SER A 126 -2.96 -1.29 8.19
N GLY A 127 -3.98 -1.19 9.04
CA GLY A 127 -3.80 -1.26 10.49
C GLY A 127 -3.14 -2.56 10.94
N CYS A 128 -3.63 -3.71 10.46
CA CYS A 128 -3.02 -5.01 10.74
C CYS A 128 -1.60 -5.14 10.17
N TYR A 129 -1.35 -4.60 8.97
CA TYR A 129 -0.05 -4.63 8.31
C TYR A 129 0.99 -3.83 9.09
N LEU A 130 0.68 -2.58 9.44
CA LEU A 130 1.54 -1.70 10.22
C LEU A 130 1.81 -2.26 11.63
N LEU A 131 0.83 -2.90 12.27
CA LEU A 131 1.04 -3.56 13.55
C LEU A 131 2.02 -4.74 13.43
N ALA A 132 1.89 -5.54 12.37
CA ALA A 132 2.73 -6.72 12.17
C ALA A 132 4.17 -6.36 11.80
N PHE A 133 4.38 -5.39 10.90
CA PHE A 133 5.71 -4.92 10.52
C PHE A 133 6.35 -4.01 11.57
N GLY A 134 5.55 -3.22 12.30
CA GLY A 134 6.02 -2.45 13.46
C GLY A 134 6.53 -3.36 14.58
N TRP A 135 5.83 -4.46 14.85
CA TRP A 135 6.33 -5.52 15.74
C TRP A 135 7.66 -6.10 15.27
N LEU A 136 7.78 -6.40 13.97
CA LEU A 136 9.00 -6.95 13.41
C LEU A 136 10.20 -5.98 13.57
N LEU A 137 9.99 -4.68 13.36
CA LEU A 137 11.01 -3.65 13.62
C LEU A 137 11.41 -3.57 15.09
N GLU A 138 10.43 -3.55 16.00
CA GLU A 138 10.71 -3.56 17.43
C GLU A 138 11.50 -4.81 17.83
N ARG A 139 11.16 -5.96 17.24
CA ARG A 139 11.83 -7.22 17.55
C ARG A 139 13.29 -7.25 17.08
N MET A 140 13.64 -6.48 16.06
CA MET A 140 15.03 -6.30 15.60
C MET A 140 15.87 -5.43 16.55
N ASN A 141 15.28 -4.83 17.58
CA ASN A 141 15.95 -4.04 18.60
C ASN A 141 16.51 -4.93 19.73
N PRO A 142 17.81 -4.85 20.07
CA PRO A 142 18.41 -5.57 21.20
C PRO A 142 17.81 -5.18 22.55
N ALA A 143 17.18 -4.01 22.64
CA ALA A 143 16.45 -3.56 23.83
C ALA A 143 15.01 -4.11 23.89
N PHE A 144 14.62 -4.98 22.96
CA PHE A 144 13.29 -5.58 22.95
C PHE A 144 13.05 -6.37 24.25
N PRO A 145 11.94 -6.13 24.98
CA PRO A 145 11.70 -6.81 26.24
C PRO A 145 11.56 -8.32 26.07
N ALA A 146 12.40 -9.11 26.75
CA ALA A 146 12.34 -10.58 26.70
C ALA A 146 10.94 -11.14 27.07
N ALA A 147 10.19 -10.43 27.92
CA ALA A 147 8.82 -10.81 28.29
C ALA A 147 7.83 -10.81 27.10
N LEU A 148 8.14 -10.08 26.03
CA LEU A 148 7.31 -9.97 24.84
C LEU A 148 7.63 -11.03 23.77
N GLU A 149 8.73 -11.77 23.91
CA GLU A 149 9.13 -12.82 22.95
C GLU A 149 8.11 -13.96 22.84
N VAL A 150 7.30 -14.18 23.89
CA VAL A 150 6.19 -15.14 23.86
C VAL A 150 5.15 -14.82 22.76
N ALA A 151 5.10 -13.56 22.31
CA ALA A 151 4.23 -13.13 21.24
C ALA A 151 4.86 -13.29 19.83
N ASP A 152 6.12 -13.71 19.70
CA ASP A 152 6.78 -13.84 18.39
C ASP A 152 6.03 -14.81 17.46
N PHE A 153 5.69 -15.99 17.96
CA PHE A 153 4.94 -16.99 17.19
C PHE A 153 3.56 -16.48 16.74
N PRO A 154 2.66 -16.01 17.64
CA PRO A 154 1.36 -15.50 17.20
C PRO A 154 1.47 -14.27 16.30
N MET A 155 2.45 -13.39 16.50
CA MET A 155 2.67 -12.24 15.63
C MET A 155 3.16 -12.65 14.24
N CYS A 156 3.99 -13.68 14.12
CA CYS A 156 4.41 -14.22 12.82
C CYS A 156 3.28 -14.94 12.08
N VAL A 157 2.42 -15.66 12.81
CA VAL A 157 1.18 -16.23 12.26
C VAL A 157 0.27 -15.11 11.77
N ALA A 158 0.08 -14.04 12.56
CA ALA A 158 -0.71 -12.89 12.18
C ALA A 158 -0.14 -12.19 10.94
N LEU A 159 1.16 -11.92 10.89
CA LEU A 159 1.86 -11.36 9.74
C LEU A 159 1.64 -12.22 8.48
N THR A 160 1.83 -13.54 8.60
CA THR A 160 1.61 -14.49 7.51
C THR A 160 0.16 -14.43 7.03
N ALA A 161 -0.80 -14.42 7.94
CA ALA A 161 -2.21 -14.32 7.60
C ALA A 161 -2.54 -12.99 6.90
N VAL A 162 -2.00 -11.87 7.36
CA VAL A 162 -2.20 -10.54 6.75
C VAL A 162 -1.62 -10.51 5.34
N VAL A 163 -0.37 -10.92 5.15
CA VAL A 163 0.27 -10.94 3.82
C VAL A 163 -0.46 -11.88 2.86
N LEU A 164 -0.83 -13.08 3.31
CA LEU A 164 -1.60 -14.01 2.50
C LEU A 164 -3.00 -13.46 2.19
N TYR A 165 -3.65 -12.78 3.14
CA TYR A 165 -4.93 -12.13 2.91
C TYR A 165 -4.80 -11.04 1.84
N GLY A 166 -3.79 -10.17 1.95
CA GLY A 166 -3.52 -9.09 1.00
C GLY A 166 -3.10 -9.57 -0.40
N PHE A 167 -2.63 -10.81 -0.53
CA PHE A 167 -2.34 -11.44 -1.83
C PHE A 167 -3.54 -12.23 -2.39
N VAL A 168 -4.06 -13.19 -1.62
CA VAL A 168 -5.07 -14.15 -2.06
C VAL A 168 -6.42 -13.48 -2.30
N VAL A 169 -6.86 -12.61 -1.38
CA VAL A 169 -8.18 -12.00 -1.50
C VAL A 169 -8.24 -11.08 -2.72
N PRO A 170 -7.26 -10.18 -2.98
CA PRO A 170 -7.28 -9.39 -4.20
C PRO A 170 -7.17 -10.20 -5.47
N ALA A 171 -6.35 -11.26 -5.49
CA ALA A 171 -6.22 -12.12 -6.67
C ALA A 171 -7.56 -12.81 -7.02
N VAL A 172 -8.25 -13.37 -6.01
CA VAL A 172 -9.56 -14.01 -6.19
C VAL A 172 -10.63 -12.99 -6.57
N VAL A 173 -10.72 -11.88 -5.83
CA VAL A 173 -11.73 -10.84 -6.09
C VAL A 173 -11.51 -10.17 -7.45
N LYS A 174 -10.25 -9.96 -7.87
CA LYS A 174 -9.95 -9.46 -9.21
C LYS A 174 -10.43 -10.44 -10.27
N ALA A 175 -10.17 -11.73 -10.11
CA ALA A 175 -10.63 -12.76 -11.05
C ALA A 175 -12.17 -12.77 -11.15
N ASP A 176 -12.88 -12.66 -10.02
CA ASP A 176 -14.34 -12.58 -9.99
C ASP A 176 -14.86 -11.31 -10.68
N LEU A 177 -14.18 -10.16 -10.52
CA LEU A 177 -14.54 -8.91 -11.20
C LEU A 177 -14.29 -8.98 -12.71
N VAL A 178 -13.22 -9.64 -13.15
CA VAL A 178 -12.95 -9.85 -14.58
C VAL A 178 -14.04 -10.74 -15.18
N ALA A 179 -14.41 -11.82 -14.50
CA ALA A 179 -15.50 -12.69 -14.92
C ALA A 179 -16.84 -11.94 -14.95
N ALA A 180 -17.09 -11.01 -14.01
CA ALA A 180 -18.28 -10.18 -14.01
C ALA A 180 -18.40 -9.21 -15.18
N ASN A 181 -17.30 -8.90 -15.86
CA ASN A 181 -17.30 -8.10 -17.08
C ASN A 181 -17.60 -8.94 -18.34
N GLU A 182 -17.58 -10.27 -18.24
CA GLU A 182 -17.90 -11.14 -19.37
C GLU A 182 -19.41 -11.13 -19.65
N PRO A 183 -19.83 -10.94 -20.93
CA PRO A 183 -21.24 -10.96 -21.29
C PRO A 183 -21.91 -12.29 -20.88
N GLY A 184 -22.91 -12.22 -20.00
CA GLY A 184 -23.69 -13.39 -19.56
C GLY A 184 -23.32 -13.95 -18.18
N TYR A 185 -22.44 -13.29 -17.43
CA TYR A 185 -22.11 -13.70 -16.05
C TYR A 185 -23.20 -13.32 -15.04
N GLU A 186 -23.77 -14.31 -14.34
CA GLU A 186 -24.81 -14.13 -13.30
C GLU A 186 -24.26 -14.05 -11.86
N GLY A 187 -22.97 -13.77 -11.68
CA GLY A 187 -22.31 -13.88 -10.36
C GLY A 187 -22.72 -12.84 -9.31
N ARG A 188 -22.28 -13.09 -8.07
CA ARG A 188 -22.72 -12.41 -6.84
C ARG A 188 -22.22 -10.97 -6.64
N LEU A 189 -21.16 -10.57 -7.35
CA LEU A 189 -20.60 -9.22 -7.28
C LEU A 189 -21.21 -8.40 -8.42
N GLN A 190 -22.32 -7.72 -8.16
CA GLN A 190 -22.86 -6.77 -9.12
C GLN A 190 -22.09 -5.45 -9.04
N PRO A 191 -21.50 -4.98 -10.14
CA PRO A 191 -20.80 -3.70 -10.15
C PRO A 191 -21.75 -2.52 -10.09
N SER A 192 -21.30 -1.45 -9.41
CA SER A 192 -22.02 -0.17 -9.39
C SER A 192 -21.97 0.55 -10.75
N THR A 193 -20.84 0.49 -11.46
CA THR A 193 -20.61 1.04 -12.81
C THR A 193 -19.36 0.39 -13.45
N PRO A 194 -19.20 0.34 -14.79
CA PRO A 194 -17.99 -0.13 -15.46
C PRO A 194 -16.70 0.62 -15.05
N GLU A 195 -16.79 1.93 -14.86
CA GLU A 195 -15.66 2.77 -14.44
C GLU A 195 -15.18 2.36 -13.05
N TYR A 196 -16.11 2.23 -12.10
CA TYR A 196 -15.82 1.75 -10.75
C TYR A 196 -15.15 0.35 -10.72
N GLN A 197 -15.53 -0.54 -11.64
CA GLN A 197 -14.86 -1.84 -11.77
C GLN A 197 -13.44 -1.71 -12.29
N ALA A 198 -13.24 -0.87 -13.31
CA ALA A 198 -11.93 -0.60 -13.88
C ALA A 198 -10.95 -0.04 -12.83
N GLU A 199 -11.44 0.85 -11.97
CA GLU A 199 -10.72 1.42 -10.84
C GLU A 199 -10.39 0.36 -9.78
N SER A 200 -11.40 -0.43 -9.38
CA SER A 200 -11.26 -1.49 -8.41
C SER A 200 -10.26 -2.56 -8.87
N GLN A 201 -10.28 -2.96 -10.14
CA GLN A 201 -9.31 -3.91 -10.69
C GLN A 201 -7.88 -3.37 -10.62
N MET A 202 -7.67 -2.09 -10.94
CA MET A 202 -6.34 -1.47 -10.89
C MET A 202 -5.82 -1.40 -9.44
N PHE A 203 -6.69 -1.06 -8.49
CA PHE A 203 -6.38 -1.06 -7.06
C PHE A 203 -6.02 -2.46 -6.53
N LEU A 204 -6.80 -3.48 -6.90
CA LEU A 204 -6.53 -4.87 -6.52
C LEU A 204 -5.21 -5.37 -7.12
N THR A 205 -4.89 -5.00 -8.36
CA THR A 205 -3.58 -5.29 -8.97
C THR A 205 -2.44 -4.70 -8.16
N GLY A 206 -2.54 -3.42 -7.76
CA GLY A 206 -1.57 -2.76 -6.90
C GLY A 206 -1.35 -3.54 -5.61
N ASN A 207 -2.43 -3.95 -4.94
CA ASN A 207 -2.36 -4.75 -3.72
C ASN A 207 -1.69 -6.12 -3.92
N VAL A 208 -2.00 -6.83 -5.02
CA VAL A 208 -1.33 -8.10 -5.32
C VAL A 208 0.17 -7.90 -5.45
N VAL A 209 0.60 -6.89 -6.21
CA VAL A 209 2.03 -6.62 -6.44
C VAL A 209 2.75 -6.28 -5.13
N VAL A 210 2.19 -5.37 -4.32
CA VAL A 210 2.78 -4.98 -3.04
C VAL A 210 2.86 -6.15 -2.06
N ASN A 211 1.83 -6.99 -2.00
CA ASN A 211 1.82 -8.14 -1.07
C ASN A 211 2.72 -9.30 -1.54
N VAL A 212 2.99 -9.44 -2.83
CA VAL A 212 4.05 -10.35 -3.32
C VAL A 212 5.41 -9.90 -2.80
N LEU A 213 5.70 -8.60 -2.78
CA LEU A 213 6.91 -8.06 -2.16
C LEU A 213 6.89 -8.27 -0.64
N GLY A 214 5.75 -8.04 0.01
CA GLY A 214 5.53 -8.35 1.43
C GLY A 214 5.81 -9.81 1.79
N ALA A 215 5.51 -10.76 0.89
CA ALA A 215 5.76 -12.18 1.12
C ALA A 215 7.26 -12.54 1.22
N LEU A 216 8.15 -11.71 0.67
CA LEU A 216 9.60 -11.89 0.79
C LEU A 216 10.09 -11.76 2.24
N PHE A 217 9.33 -11.10 3.12
CA PHE A 217 9.66 -10.95 4.54
C PHE A 217 9.17 -12.10 5.42
N LEU A 218 8.29 -12.98 4.92
CA LEU A 218 7.77 -14.10 5.71
C LEU A 218 8.87 -15.05 6.20
N PRO A 219 9.83 -15.49 5.37
CA PRO A 219 10.92 -16.34 5.85
C PRO A 219 11.73 -15.68 6.97
N PHE A 220 11.91 -14.36 6.89
CA PHE A 220 12.62 -13.59 7.91
C PHE A 220 11.86 -13.61 9.24
N ALA A 221 10.57 -13.24 9.22
CA ALA A 221 9.74 -13.24 10.41
C ALA A 221 9.68 -14.62 11.08
N TRP A 222 9.50 -15.69 10.29
CA TRP A 222 9.51 -17.05 10.80
C TRP A 222 10.85 -17.47 11.38
N THR A 223 11.97 -17.07 10.77
CA THR A 223 13.31 -17.36 11.30
C THR A 223 13.52 -16.66 12.64
N LEU A 224 13.06 -15.42 12.77
CA LEU A 224 13.09 -14.66 14.01
C LEU A 224 12.23 -15.29 15.10
N ALA A 225 11.03 -15.79 14.76
CA ALA A 225 10.18 -16.50 15.73
C ALA A 225 10.78 -17.81 16.24
N PHE A 226 11.54 -18.53 15.42
CA PHE A 226 12.14 -19.81 15.84
C PHE A 226 13.52 -19.68 16.46
N ARG A 227 14.30 -18.67 16.06
CA ARG A 227 15.70 -18.50 16.48
C ARG A 227 15.93 -17.30 17.42
N GLY A 228 14.91 -16.48 17.65
CA GLY A 228 14.97 -15.31 18.53
C GLY A 228 15.89 -14.19 18.01
N THR A 229 16.06 -13.15 18.83
CA THR A 229 16.95 -12.01 18.54
C THR A 229 18.41 -12.40 18.41
N GLU A 230 18.87 -13.43 19.11
CA GLU A 230 20.27 -13.88 19.03
C GLU A 230 20.69 -14.29 17.61
N TRP A 231 19.75 -14.77 16.79
CA TRP A 231 20.02 -15.01 15.39
C TRP A 231 20.19 -13.71 14.60
N TRP A 232 19.33 -12.72 14.86
CA TRP A 232 19.41 -11.42 14.22
C TRP A 232 20.70 -10.67 14.56
N GLU A 233 21.11 -10.69 15.83
CA GLU A 233 22.39 -10.13 16.28
C GLU A 233 23.58 -10.76 15.56
N ARG A 234 23.54 -12.08 15.31
CA ARG A 234 24.56 -12.79 14.52
C ARG A 234 24.55 -12.36 13.06
N VAL A 235 23.38 -12.21 12.43
CA VAL A 235 23.27 -11.70 11.05
C VAL A 235 23.85 -10.30 10.95
N GLN A 236 23.57 -9.42 11.91
CA GLN A 236 24.13 -8.07 11.95
C GLN A 236 25.65 -8.06 12.12
N ALA A 237 26.20 -8.95 12.96
CA ALA A 237 27.63 -9.06 13.18
C ALA A 237 28.38 -9.61 11.96
N LEU A 238 27.80 -10.59 11.26
CA LEU A 238 28.42 -11.28 10.12
C LEU A 238 28.16 -10.59 8.77
N HIS A 239 26.99 -9.98 8.62
CA HIS A 239 26.48 -9.42 7.37
C HIS A 239 25.82 -8.04 7.58
N PRO A 240 26.57 -7.03 8.06
CA PRO A 240 26.02 -5.72 8.42
C PRO A 240 25.29 -5.03 7.25
N SER A 241 25.77 -5.19 6.02
CA SER A 241 25.10 -4.64 4.83
C SER A 241 23.78 -5.33 4.50
N GLN A 242 23.67 -6.66 4.70
CA GLN A 242 22.40 -7.36 4.54
C GLN A 242 21.41 -6.96 5.62
N ALA A 243 21.88 -6.80 6.85
CA ALA A 243 21.04 -6.34 7.94
C ALA A 243 20.49 -4.93 7.66
N ALA A 244 21.31 -4.08 7.06
CA ALA A 244 20.89 -2.74 6.68
C ALA A 244 19.89 -2.69 5.54
N PHE A 245 20.13 -3.51 4.50
CA PHE A 245 19.16 -3.70 3.42
C PHE A 245 17.82 -4.17 3.98
N MET A 246 17.83 -5.16 4.86
CA MET A 246 16.60 -5.75 5.37
C MET A 246 15.78 -4.81 6.23
N GLY A 247 16.41 -4.06 7.14
CA GLY A 247 15.69 -3.08 7.93
C GLY A 247 15.22 -1.88 7.08
N LEU A 248 15.97 -1.49 6.05
CA LEU A 248 15.49 -0.54 5.03
C LEU A 248 14.24 -1.07 4.33
N SER A 249 14.26 -2.31 3.85
CA SER A 249 13.13 -2.95 3.17
C SER A 249 11.88 -3.03 4.05
N VAL A 250 12.04 -3.26 5.36
CA VAL A 250 10.92 -3.22 6.33
C VAL A 250 10.36 -1.79 6.50
N LEU A 251 11.22 -0.78 6.69
CA LEU A 251 10.79 0.63 6.80
C LEU A 251 10.06 1.09 5.55
N VAL A 252 10.58 0.69 4.40
CA VAL A 252 10.03 0.91 3.08
C VAL A 252 8.64 0.29 2.96
N ALA A 253 8.46 -0.97 3.39
CA ALA A 253 7.18 -1.66 3.34
C ALA A 253 6.11 -0.95 4.20
N ILE A 254 6.49 -0.51 5.40
CA ILE A 254 5.62 0.26 6.30
C ILE A 254 5.26 1.61 5.69
N THR A 255 6.25 2.31 5.12
CA THR A 255 6.04 3.61 4.47
C THR A 255 5.11 3.49 3.26
N GLY A 256 5.26 2.44 2.46
CA GLY A 256 4.42 2.18 1.29
C GLY A 256 2.96 1.89 1.65
N ASP A 257 2.72 1.10 2.69
CA ASP A 257 1.36 0.80 3.18
C ASP A 257 0.68 2.07 3.73
N ASP A 258 1.38 2.82 4.59
CA ASP A 258 0.84 4.06 5.18
C ASP A 258 0.59 5.14 4.11
N LEU A 259 1.49 5.28 3.12
CA LEU A 259 1.27 6.13 1.94
C LEU A 259 0.05 5.70 1.14
N GLY A 260 -0.19 4.39 0.98
CA GLY A 260 -1.36 3.86 0.29
C GLY A 260 -2.66 4.26 0.98
N ALA A 261 -2.73 4.06 2.29
CA ALA A 261 -3.88 4.47 3.10
C ALA A 261 -4.07 5.99 3.11
N PHE A 262 -2.98 6.76 3.24
CA PHE A 262 -3.03 8.22 3.17
C PHE A 262 -3.51 8.70 1.79
N SER A 263 -3.01 8.11 0.71
CA SER A 263 -3.44 8.47 -0.65
C SER A 263 -4.93 8.19 -0.84
N PHE A 264 -5.41 7.03 -0.37
CA PHE A 264 -6.83 6.70 -0.41
C PHE A 264 -7.68 7.73 0.36
N ARG A 265 -7.18 8.17 1.52
CA ARG A 265 -7.83 9.20 2.32
C ARG A 265 -7.88 10.57 1.64
N VAL A 266 -6.79 10.98 0.98
CA VAL A 266 -6.73 12.18 0.15
C VAL A 266 -7.79 12.10 -0.98
N PHE A 267 -8.01 10.91 -1.55
CA PHE A 267 -9.07 10.66 -2.52
C PHE A 267 -10.48 10.71 -1.92
N GLU A 268 -10.72 10.14 -0.73
CA GLU A 268 -12.01 10.26 -0.03
C GLU A 268 -12.40 11.72 0.23
N LYS A 269 -11.39 12.58 0.47
CA LYS A 269 -11.55 14.03 0.63
C LYS A 269 -11.64 14.79 -0.69
N ARG A 270 -11.64 14.10 -1.83
CA ARG A 270 -11.68 14.69 -3.19
C ARG A 270 -10.51 15.62 -3.50
N ALA A 271 -9.43 15.55 -2.72
CA ALA A 271 -8.19 16.24 -3.01
C ALA A 271 -7.44 15.55 -4.16
N ILE A 272 -7.71 14.27 -4.43
CA ILE A 272 -7.44 13.63 -5.72
C ILE A 272 -8.77 13.42 -6.44
N ARG A 273 -8.90 13.97 -7.65
CA ARG A 273 -10.18 14.06 -8.39
C ARG A 273 -10.53 12.78 -9.16
N THR A 274 -9.53 11.99 -9.53
CA THR A 274 -9.70 10.79 -10.37
C THR A 274 -9.09 9.58 -9.69
N ALA A 275 -9.75 8.43 -9.79
CA ALA A 275 -9.21 7.19 -9.24
C ALA A 275 -7.97 6.72 -10.02
N PHE A 276 -7.85 7.01 -11.32
CA PHE A 276 -6.62 6.77 -12.08
C PHE A 276 -5.46 7.61 -11.56
N GLY A 277 -5.70 8.88 -11.20
CA GLY A 277 -4.75 9.72 -10.51
C GLY A 277 -4.35 9.14 -9.15
N LEU A 278 -5.30 8.61 -8.37
CA LEU A 278 -5.02 7.95 -7.09
C LEU A 278 -4.12 6.72 -7.25
N VAL A 279 -4.49 5.79 -8.13
CA VAL A 279 -3.74 4.54 -8.30
C VAL A 279 -2.36 4.82 -8.90
N THR A 280 -2.27 5.76 -9.84
CA THR A 280 -0.99 6.16 -10.42
C THR A 280 -0.11 6.87 -9.40
N ALA A 281 -0.68 7.73 -8.56
CA ALA A 281 0.03 8.37 -7.45
C ALA A 281 0.53 7.31 -6.48
N GLY A 282 -0.31 6.35 -6.12
CA GLY A 282 0.06 5.20 -5.30
C GLY A 282 1.22 4.40 -5.90
N ILE A 283 1.20 4.09 -7.20
CA ILE A 283 2.29 3.38 -7.89
C ILE A 283 3.57 4.23 -7.94
N VAL A 284 3.47 5.51 -8.29
CA VAL A 284 4.63 6.42 -8.37
C VAL A 284 5.24 6.63 -7.00
N PHE A 285 4.43 6.88 -5.97
CA PHE A 285 4.89 7.02 -4.59
C PHE A 285 5.50 5.71 -4.09
N ASN A 286 4.85 4.57 -4.30
CA ASN A 286 5.47 3.29 -3.97
C ASN A 286 6.78 3.08 -4.74
N PHE A 287 6.90 3.43 -6.02
CA PHE A 287 8.17 3.32 -6.73
C PHE A 287 9.26 4.26 -6.15
N LEU A 288 8.89 5.50 -5.84
CA LEU A 288 9.78 6.50 -5.27
C LEU A 288 10.22 6.17 -3.83
N PHE A 289 9.33 5.60 -3.02
CA PHE A 289 9.59 5.36 -1.61
C PHE A 289 9.94 3.90 -1.30
N LEU A 290 9.58 2.95 -2.17
CA LEU A 290 9.88 1.52 -2.00
C LEU A 290 11.11 1.11 -2.80
N ILE A 291 11.11 1.41 -4.09
CA ILE A 291 12.13 0.90 -5.00
C ILE A 291 13.36 1.82 -5.03
N THR A 292 13.18 3.14 -4.98
CA THR A 292 14.32 4.07 -5.07
C THR A 292 15.31 3.94 -3.91
N PRO A 293 14.90 3.85 -2.62
CA PRO A 293 15.86 3.68 -1.53
C PRO A 293 16.63 2.36 -1.65
N GLU A 294 15.98 1.28 -2.06
CA GLU A 294 16.62 -0.01 -2.30
C GLU A 294 17.57 0.01 -3.50
N ILE A 295 17.23 0.71 -4.59
CA ILE A 295 18.13 0.90 -5.74
C ILE A 295 19.34 1.74 -5.34
N ILE A 296 19.14 2.84 -4.59
CA ILE A 296 20.23 3.68 -4.09
C ILE A 296 21.16 2.85 -3.23
N PHE A 297 20.61 2.09 -2.27
CA PHE A 297 21.36 1.19 -1.42
C PHE A 297 22.15 0.18 -2.29
N ASN A 298 21.47 -0.58 -3.14
CA ASN A 298 22.14 -1.56 -3.99
C ASN A 298 23.21 -0.94 -4.89
N THR A 299 22.99 0.23 -5.48
CA THR A 299 23.99 0.90 -6.34
C THR A 299 25.21 1.38 -5.55
N LEU A 300 25.01 1.94 -4.37
CA LEU A 300 26.09 2.38 -3.49
C LEU A 300 26.91 1.21 -2.95
N TYR A 301 26.27 0.07 -2.68
CA TYR A 301 26.93 -1.10 -2.09
C TYR A 301 27.51 -2.06 -3.14
N SER A 302 26.83 -2.29 -4.28
CA SER A 302 27.30 -3.18 -5.37
C SER A 302 28.38 -2.57 -6.27
N SER A 303 28.63 -1.26 -6.21
CA SER A 303 29.69 -0.58 -6.97
C SER A 303 31.10 -0.78 -6.39
N GLY A 304 31.26 -1.68 -5.40
CA GLY A 304 32.57 -2.08 -4.85
C GLY A 304 32.91 -1.47 -3.49
N VAL A 305 31.91 -0.99 -2.72
CA VAL A 305 32.12 -0.46 -1.37
C VAL A 305 31.74 -1.47 -0.26
N SER A 306 30.93 -2.51 -0.52
CA SER A 306 30.91 -3.73 0.31
C SER A 306 30.30 -4.94 -0.43
N GLU A 307 30.76 -6.14 -0.09
CA GLU A 307 30.27 -7.41 -0.67
C GLU A 307 28.86 -7.74 -0.15
N VAL A 308 27.82 -7.47 -0.95
CA VAL A 308 26.47 -7.99 -0.72
C VAL A 308 26.28 -9.26 -1.56
N GLY A 309 26.77 -10.39 -1.05
CA GLY A 309 26.31 -11.71 -1.48
C GLY A 309 25.14 -12.13 -0.59
N PHE A 310 23.98 -12.47 -1.14
CA PHE A 310 22.92 -13.14 -0.37
C PHE A 310 23.43 -14.53 0.06
N TYR A 311 23.88 -14.68 1.30
CA TYR A 311 24.27 -15.96 1.86
C TYR A 311 23.06 -16.58 2.58
N TRP A 312 22.33 -17.43 1.87
CA TRP A 312 21.50 -18.46 2.49
C TRP A 312 22.40 -19.67 2.79
N GLU A 313 23.13 -19.63 3.90
CA GLU A 313 23.79 -20.82 4.49
C GLU A 313 23.16 -21.18 5.84
#